data_AF-A0A933D0P5-F1
#
_entry.id   AF-A0A933D0P5-F1
#
_cell.length_a   1.000
_cell.length_b   1.000
_cell.length_c   1.000
_cell.angle_alpha   90.00
_cell.angle_beta   90.00
_cell.angle_gamma   90.00
#
_symmetry.space_group_name_H-M   'P 1'
#
loop_
_entity.id
_entity.type
_entity.pdbx_description
1 polymer ?
#
loop_
_entity_poly.entity_id
_entity_poly.type
_entity_poly.pdbx_seq_one_letter_code
_entity_poly.pdbx_strand_id
1 'polypeptide(L)'
;MNLIKMDDPRLDESFSFLFAFQKGDVVARKNEPSVRGEIRDGVHLGEFPKPAAASINRGGKTLYEIKVSDGISYILDETEIEKVSSP
;
A
#
# COMPACT_ATOMS: atom_id res chain seq x y z
N MET A 1 -4.25 -20.41 -2.96
CA MET A 1 -4.07 -19.02 -2.53
C MET A 1 -3.05 -18.40 -3.47
N ASN A 2 -3.47 -17.54 -4.40
CA ASN A 2 -2.57 -16.91 -5.36
C ASN A 2 -2.06 -15.61 -4.76
N LEU A 3 -0.81 -15.57 -4.31
CA LEU A 3 -0.14 -14.34 -3.89
C LEU A 3 0.53 -13.73 -5.13
N ILE A 4 0.13 -12.53 -5.53
CA ILE A 4 0.77 -11.81 -6.62
C ILE A 4 1.80 -10.87 -6.02
N LYS A 5 3.07 -11.12 -6.29
CA LYS A 5 4.17 -10.18 -6.02
C LYS A 5 4.22 -9.19 -7.19
N MET A 6 4.09 -7.91 -6.91
CA MET A 6 4.08 -6.87 -7.95
C MET A 6 5.50 -6.45 -8.32
N ASP A 7 6.19 -7.30 -9.09
CA ASP A 7 7.40 -6.92 -9.83
C ASP A 7 7.13 -6.80 -11.36
N ASP A 8 5.85 -6.86 -11.81
CA ASP A 8 5.49 -6.82 -13.24
C ASP A 8 5.03 -5.41 -13.68
N PRO A 9 5.77 -4.73 -14.58
CA PRO A 9 5.41 -3.42 -15.11
C PRO A 9 4.04 -3.36 -15.79
N ARG A 10 3.50 -4.49 -16.26
CA ARG A 10 2.19 -4.58 -16.91
C ARG A 10 1.03 -4.60 -15.92
N LEU A 11 1.28 -4.93 -14.66
CA LEU A 11 0.29 -4.89 -13.59
C LEU A 11 0.18 -3.50 -12.94
N ASP A 12 1.21 -2.66 -13.10
CA ASP A 12 1.36 -1.39 -12.39
C ASP A 12 0.26 -0.38 -12.72
N GLU A 13 -0.13 -0.24 -14.00
CA GLU A 13 -1.20 0.71 -14.38
C GLU A 13 -2.61 0.13 -14.14
N SER A 14 -2.83 -1.13 -14.54
CA SER A 14 -4.18 -1.73 -14.55
C SER A 14 -4.72 -2.03 -13.16
N PHE A 15 -3.86 -2.19 -12.14
CA PHE A 15 -4.25 -2.54 -10.78
C PHE A 15 -3.85 -1.50 -9.73
N SER A 16 -3.31 -0.36 -10.16
CA SER A 16 -3.01 0.81 -9.31
C SER A 16 -4.20 1.21 -8.41
N PHE A 17 -5.44 1.02 -8.89
CA PHE A 17 -6.65 1.33 -8.13
C PHE A 17 -6.79 0.56 -6.81
N LEU A 18 -6.10 -0.58 -6.65
CA LEU A 18 -6.12 -1.38 -5.41
C LEU A 18 -5.29 -0.74 -4.29
N PHE A 19 -4.41 0.21 -4.61
CA PHE A 19 -3.49 0.83 -3.67
C PHE A 19 -3.89 2.29 -3.43
N ALA A 20 -4.09 2.65 -2.17
CA ALA A 20 -4.30 4.03 -1.76
C ALA A 20 -3.02 4.89 -1.83
N PHE A 21 -1.84 4.26 -1.73
CA PHE A 21 -0.55 4.96 -1.73
C PHE A 21 0.34 4.48 -2.88
N GLN A 22 1.16 5.40 -3.39
CA GLN A 22 2.12 5.14 -4.45
C GLN A 22 3.55 5.05 -3.89
N LYS A 23 4.43 4.38 -4.63
CA LYS A 23 5.87 4.37 -4.32
C LYS A 23 6.41 5.81 -4.26
N GLY A 24 7.14 6.11 -3.19
CA GLY A 24 7.65 7.46 -2.90
C GLY A 24 6.69 8.35 -2.11
N ASP A 25 5.43 7.93 -1.89
CA ASP A 25 4.55 8.65 -0.98
C ASP A 25 5.13 8.64 0.44
N VAL A 26 5.15 9.81 1.07
CA VAL A 26 5.54 9.93 2.46
C VAL A 26 4.33 9.65 3.34
N VAL A 27 4.46 8.66 4.22
CA VAL A 27 3.40 8.25 5.14
C VAL A 27 3.91 8.22 6.57
N ALA A 28 2.99 8.34 7.51
CA ALA A 28 3.24 8.15 8.94
C ALA A 28 2.29 7.09 9.50
N ARG A 29 2.73 6.38 10.54
CA ARG A 29 1.86 5.45 11.27
C ARG A 29 0.92 6.25 12.17
N LYS A 30 -0.38 5.99 12.08
CA LYS A 30 -1.43 6.72 12.83
C LYS A 30 -1.25 6.65 14.34
N ASN A 31 -0.92 5.46 14.85
CA ASN A 31 -0.77 5.22 16.29
C ASN A 31 0.61 5.65 16.82
N GLU A 32 1.57 5.91 15.94
CA GLU A 32 2.94 6.27 16.30
C GLU A 32 3.54 7.19 15.23
N PRO A 33 3.19 8.50 15.24
CA PRO A 33 3.58 9.42 14.18
C PRO A 33 5.08 9.65 14.01
N SER A 34 5.90 9.24 14.99
CA SER A 34 7.36 9.20 14.88
C SER A 34 7.85 8.19 13.84
N VAL A 35 7.06 7.16 13.55
CA VAL A 35 7.32 6.21 12.46
C VAL A 35 6.81 6.82 11.16
N ARG A 36 7.68 7.61 10.52
CA ARG A 36 7.43 8.28 9.23
C ARG A 36 8.47 7.85 8.21
N GLY A 37 8.01 7.50 7.01
CA GLY A 37 8.87 7.01 5.94
C GLY A 37 8.25 7.12 4.56
N GLU A 38 8.98 6.65 3.56
CA GLU A 38 8.52 6.60 2.17
C GLU A 38 8.04 5.19 1.83
N ILE A 39 6.93 5.09 1.10
CA ILE A 39 6.45 3.82 0.52
C ILE A 39 7.48 3.31 -0.48
N ARG A 40 7.96 2.09 -0.28
CA ARG A 40 8.90 1.41 -1.19
C ARG A 40 8.20 0.42 -2.10
N ASP A 41 7.24 -0.29 -1.55
CA ASP A 41 6.49 -1.36 -2.22
C ASP A 41 5.12 -1.57 -1.54
N GLY A 42 4.22 -2.28 -2.22
CA GLY A 42 2.89 -2.60 -1.74
C GLY A 42 2.42 -3.96 -2.26
N VAL A 43 1.70 -4.70 -1.41
CA VAL A 43 1.05 -5.96 -1.79
C VAL A 43 -0.42 -5.97 -1.39
N HIS A 44 -1.28 -6.32 -2.33
CA HIS A 44 -2.69 -6.58 -2.06
C HIS A 44 -2.93 -8.08 -1.83
N LEU A 45 -3.48 -8.42 -0.68
CA LEU A 45 -3.83 -9.79 -0.26
C LEU A 45 -5.35 -9.92 -0.30
N GLY A 46 -5.90 -10.49 -1.38
CA GLY A 46 -7.35 -10.57 -1.53
C GLY A 46 -7.79 -11.21 -2.83
N GLU A 47 -9.10 -11.39 -2.98
CA GLU A 47 -9.68 -11.76 -4.27
C GLU A 47 -9.79 -10.51 -5.15
N PHE A 48 -9.35 -10.63 -6.41
CA PHE A 48 -9.48 -9.52 -7.35
C PHE A 48 -10.95 -9.17 -7.53
N PRO A 49 -11.35 -7.92 -7.25
CA PRO A 49 -12.72 -7.51 -7.52
C PRO A 49 -12.92 -7.61 -9.04
N LYS A 50 -13.96 -8.35 -9.46
CA LYS A 50 -14.47 -8.23 -10.83
C LYS A 50 -14.76 -6.74 -11.08
N PRO A 51 -14.63 -6.21 -12.32
CA PRO A 51 -14.77 -4.77 -12.59
C PRO A 51 -16.04 -4.10 -12.02
N ALA A 52 -17.14 -4.86 -11.86
CA ALA A 52 -18.39 -4.38 -11.27
C ALA A 52 -18.45 -4.44 -9.72
N ALA A 53 -17.52 -5.14 -9.05
CA ALA A 53 -17.50 -5.38 -7.61
C ALA A 53 -16.52 -4.44 -6.86
N ALA A 54 -15.72 -3.64 -7.58
CA ALA A 54 -14.77 -2.68 -7.01
C ALA A 54 -15.44 -1.64 -6.09
N SER A 55 -16.77 -1.47 -6.20
CA SER A 55 -17.57 -0.52 -5.43
C SER A 55 -18.22 -1.09 -4.15
N ILE A 56 -18.20 -2.40 -3.90
CA ILE A 56 -19.06 -3.01 -2.85
C ILE A 56 -18.26 -3.72 -1.74
N ASN A 57 -17.10 -4.29 -2.03
CA ASN A 57 -16.16 -4.75 -0.99
C ASN A 57 -14.86 -5.15 -1.68
N ARG A 58 -13.76 -4.42 -1.40
CA ARG A 58 -12.42 -4.90 -1.73
C ARG A 58 -12.13 -6.05 -0.76
N GLY A 59 -12.60 -7.26 -1.06
CA GLY A 59 -12.34 -8.44 -0.27
C GLY A 59 -10.83 -8.70 -0.22
N GLY A 60 -10.15 -8.12 0.78
CA GLY A 60 -8.70 -8.17 0.87
C GLY A 60 -8.11 -7.12 1.82
N LYS A 61 -6.80 -7.16 1.97
CA LYS A 61 -5.98 -6.29 2.81
C LYS A 61 -4.78 -5.82 1.99
N THR A 62 -4.42 -4.55 2.09
CA THR A 62 -3.23 -4.02 1.41
C THR A 62 -2.15 -3.73 2.45
N LEU A 63 -0.96 -4.30 2.25
CA LEU A 63 0.21 -4.05 3.08
C LEU A 63 1.23 -3.22 2.30
N TYR A 64 1.92 -2.33 2.98
CA TYR A 64 2.97 -1.50 2.41
C TYR A 64 4.28 -1.70 3.15
N GLU A 65 5.37 -1.73 2.39
CA GLU A 65 6.71 -1.52 2.91
C GLU A 65 6.99 -0.02 2.99
N ILE A 66 7.25 0.47 4.20
CA ILE A 66 7.72 1.84 4.42
C ILE A 66 9.20 1.81 4.83
N LYS A 67 10.01 2.67 4.23
CA LYS A 67 11.40 2.88 4.63
C LYS A 67 11.53 4.19 5.38
N VAL A 68 11.95 4.11 6.64
CA VAL A 68 12.19 5.29 7.48
C VAL A 68 13.67 5.71 7.40
N SER A 69 13.99 6.91 7.89
CA SER A 69 15.27 7.58 7.63
C SER A 69 16.52 6.86 8.17
N ASP A 70 16.38 6.01 9.18
CA ASP A 70 17.46 5.20 9.75
C ASP A 70 17.77 3.93 8.92
N GLY A 71 17.06 3.74 7.81
CA GLY A 71 17.21 2.58 6.93
C GLY A 71 16.39 1.37 7.35
N ILE A 72 15.66 1.44 8.48
CA ILE A 72 14.72 0.40 8.90
C ILE A 72 13.51 0.41 7.98
N SER A 73 13.01 -0.79 7.67
CA SER A 73 11.80 -0.98 6.88
C SER A 73 10.72 -1.62 7.74
N TYR A 74 9.49 -1.10 7.64
CA TYR A 74 8.33 -1.64 8.33
C TYR A 74 7.30 -2.13 7.30
N ILE A 75 6.65 -3.25 7.61
CA ILE A 75 5.48 -3.72 6.87
C ILE A 75 4.25 -3.32 7.66
N LEU A 76 3.43 -2.42 7.11
CA LEU A 76 2.25 -1.87 7.78
C LEU A 76 1.01 -2.07 6.92
N ASP A 77 -0.14 -2.22 7.57
CA ASP A 77 -1.43 -2.24 6.87
C ASP A 77 -1.82 -0.84 6.39
N GLU A 78 -2.56 -0.78 5.27
CA GLU A 78 -3.14 0.46 4.74
C GLU A 78 -3.91 1.26 5.79
N THR A 79 -4.66 0.58 6.68
CA THR A 79 -5.45 1.26 7.71
C THR A 79 -4.61 1.83 8.84
N GLU A 80 -3.36 1.38 9.02
CA GLU A 80 -2.44 1.82 10.07
C GLU A 80 -1.65 3.08 9.68
N ILE A 81 -1.65 3.45 8.40
CA ILE A 81 -0.83 4.55 7.88
C ILE A 81 -1.69 5.64 7.25
N GLU A 82 -1.14 6.84 7.21
CA GLU A 82 -1.76 8.00 6.57
C GLU A 82 -0.74 8.79 5.76
N LYS A 83 -1.20 9.39 4.66
CA LYS A 83 -0.35 10.22 3.80
C LYS A 83 -0.02 11.51 4.54
N VAL A 84 1.27 11.82 4.60
CA VAL A 84 1.72 13.11 5.11
C VAL A 84 1.74 14.07 3.93
N SER A 85 0.70 14.88 3.82
CA SER A 85 0.66 15.98 2.85
C SER A 85 1.83 16.92 3.16
N SER A 86 2.73 17.11 2.19
CA SER A 86 3.63 18.26 2.25
C SER A 86 2.77 19.53 2.09
N PRO A 87 2.95 20.55 2.95
CA PRO A 87 2.27 21.84 2.79
C PRO A 87 2.68 22.56 1.50
#